data_AF-A0A6P6U988-F1
#
_entry.id   AF-A0A6P6U988-F1
#
_cell.length_a   1.000
_cell.length_b   1.000
_cell.length_c   1.000
_cell.angle_alpha   90.00
_cell.angle_beta   90.00
_cell.angle_gamma   90.00
#
_symmetry.space_group_name_H-M   'P 1'
#
loop_
_entity.id
_entity.type
_entity.pdbx_description
1 polymer ?
#
loop_
_entity_poly.entity_id
_entity_poly.type
_entity_poly.pdbx_seq_one_letter_code
_entity_poly.pdbx_strand_id
1 'polypeptide(L)'
;MEILNLEEKVKSAEALIHQKNEARLEIVQRLQKREFDRFHIRTQLENLSLYHGHYKVDAIRYLQGALDEYDHVDEFTKQIKCSFHRLKCGRNSLAEEKQILREIKCAQEQKEKSCANLEAKSWGHWQLGEVLLNSKESIKSQLDRLYNELEGESKQQKAYYSKIKGLQKRLPPVEREISSLEKKLEKIDCERKELYEHLEQLRGCVDACSGL
;
A
#
# COMPACT_ATOMS: atom_id res chain seq x y z
N MET A 1 -19.47 -73.34 -7.87
CA MET A 1 -18.72 -72.62 -6.81
C MET A 1 -17.85 -71.50 -7.39
N GLU A 2 -17.22 -71.68 -8.55
CA GLU A 2 -16.33 -70.65 -9.15
C GLU A 2 -17.07 -69.37 -9.61
N ILE A 3 -18.28 -69.49 -10.18
CA ILE A 3 -19.07 -68.32 -10.62
C ILE A 3 -19.48 -67.42 -9.44
N LEU A 4 -19.94 -68.02 -8.33
CA LEU A 4 -20.30 -67.27 -7.10
C LEU A 4 -19.11 -66.47 -6.54
N ASN A 5 -17.88 -67.00 -6.65
CA ASN A 5 -16.66 -66.31 -6.22
C ASN A 5 -16.30 -65.13 -7.16
N LEU A 6 -16.57 -65.25 -8.46
CA LEU A 6 -16.37 -64.14 -9.41
C LEU A 6 -17.38 -63.00 -9.19
N GLU A 7 -18.66 -63.30 -8.91
CA GLU A 7 -19.67 -62.30 -8.59
C GLU A 7 -19.34 -61.52 -7.30
N GLU A 8 -18.80 -62.19 -6.28
CA GLU A 8 -18.31 -61.53 -5.06
C GLU A 8 -17.14 -60.57 -5.34
N LYS A 9 -16.20 -60.96 -6.22
CA LYS A 9 -15.09 -60.09 -6.65
C LYS A 9 -15.57 -58.87 -7.43
N VAL A 10 -16.58 -59.02 -8.28
CA VAL A 10 -17.21 -57.90 -9.00
C VAL A 10 -17.82 -56.91 -8.01
N LYS A 11 -18.63 -57.39 -7.06
CA LYS A 11 -19.23 -56.53 -6.02
C LYS A 11 -18.18 -55.81 -5.18
N SER A 12 -17.09 -56.50 -4.83
CA SER A 12 -15.98 -55.89 -4.09
C SER A 12 -15.28 -54.79 -4.91
N ALA A 13 -15.06 -55.00 -6.20
CA ALA A 13 -14.45 -54.00 -7.08
C ALA A 13 -15.36 -52.77 -7.26
N GLU A 14 -16.67 -52.97 -7.42
CA GLU A 14 -17.67 -51.89 -7.49
C GLU A 14 -17.69 -51.04 -6.20
N ALA A 15 -17.62 -51.68 -5.03
CA ALA A 15 -17.54 -50.98 -3.76
C ALA A 15 -16.28 -50.10 -3.64
N LEU A 16 -15.12 -50.62 -4.07
CA LEU A 16 -13.87 -49.86 -4.09
C LEU A 16 -13.94 -48.67 -5.06
N ILE A 17 -14.54 -48.85 -6.24
CA ILE A 17 -14.77 -47.77 -7.21
C ILE A 17 -15.65 -46.68 -6.59
N HIS A 18 -16.73 -47.07 -5.91
CA HIS A 18 -17.61 -46.12 -5.24
C HIS A 18 -16.85 -45.30 -4.20
N GLN A 19 -16.07 -45.96 -3.34
CA GLN A 19 -15.24 -45.31 -2.33
C GLN A 19 -14.23 -44.32 -2.96
N LYS A 20 -13.60 -44.69 -4.08
CA LYS A 20 -12.67 -43.80 -4.80
C LYS A 20 -13.39 -42.60 -5.41
N ASN A 21 -14.61 -42.79 -5.93
CA ASN A 21 -15.42 -41.70 -6.46
C ASN A 21 -15.84 -40.70 -5.38
N GLU A 22 -16.20 -41.17 -4.18
CA GLU A 22 -16.47 -40.30 -3.03
C GLU A 22 -15.24 -39.49 -2.63
N ALA A 23 -14.08 -40.16 -2.45
CA ALA A 23 -12.83 -39.49 -2.11
C ALA A 23 -12.42 -38.46 -3.18
N ARG A 24 -12.63 -38.77 -4.46
CA ARG A 24 -12.41 -37.84 -5.57
C ARG A 24 -13.29 -36.59 -5.46
N LEU A 25 -14.58 -36.78 -5.18
CA LEU A 25 -15.53 -35.68 -5.04
C LEU A 25 -15.11 -34.72 -3.91
N GLU A 26 -14.68 -35.27 -2.77
CA GLU A 26 -14.17 -34.46 -1.65
C GLU A 26 -12.94 -33.63 -2.04
N ILE A 27 -12.00 -34.23 -2.78
CA ILE A 27 -10.80 -33.51 -3.25
C ILE A 27 -11.17 -32.38 -4.20
N VAL A 28 -12.08 -32.63 -5.15
CA VAL A 28 -12.54 -31.61 -6.11
C VAL A 28 -13.21 -30.44 -5.39
N GLN A 29 -14.06 -30.70 -4.40
CA GLN A 29 -14.69 -29.66 -3.60
C GLN A 29 -13.66 -28.82 -2.82
N ARG A 30 -12.64 -29.48 -2.24
CA ARG A 30 -11.55 -28.78 -1.55
C ARG A 30 -10.71 -27.95 -2.51
N LEU A 31 -10.41 -28.46 -3.71
CA LEU A 31 -9.71 -27.71 -4.77
C LEU A 31 -10.45 -26.45 -5.14
N GLN A 32 -11.74 -26.54 -5.47
CA GLN A 32 -12.57 -25.38 -5.81
C GLN A 32 -12.52 -24.28 -4.75
N LYS A 33 -12.62 -24.67 -3.46
CA LYS A 33 -12.50 -23.73 -2.35
C LYS A 33 -11.13 -23.03 -2.30
N ARG A 34 -10.04 -23.79 -2.49
CA ARG A 34 -8.68 -23.23 -2.48
C ARG A 34 -8.36 -22.38 -3.69
N GLU A 35 -8.88 -22.74 -4.86
CA GLU A 35 -8.76 -21.90 -6.05
C GLU A 35 -9.48 -20.57 -5.89
N PHE A 36 -10.64 -20.56 -5.24
CA PHE A 36 -11.33 -19.33 -4.85
C PHE A 36 -10.49 -18.50 -3.86
N ASP A 37 -9.91 -19.13 -2.84
CA ASP A 37 -9.00 -18.44 -1.90
C ASP A 37 -7.81 -17.80 -2.65
N ARG A 38 -7.18 -18.55 -3.56
CA ARG A 38 -6.04 -18.09 -4.39
C ARG A 38 -6.45 -16.90 -5.25
N PHE A 39 -7.57 -17.00 -5.96
CA PHE A 39 -8.10 -15.93 -6.78
C PHE A 39 -8.34 -14.67 -5.95
N HIS A 40 -9.04 -14.81 -4.83
CA HIS A 40 -9.34 -13.69 -3.94
C HIS A 40 -8.07 -12.99 -3.43
N ILE A 41 -7.06 -13.75 -3.02
CA ILE A 41 -5.78 -13.18 -2.55
C ILE A 41 -5.06 -12.43 -3.68
N ARG A 42 -5.03 -12.99 -4.90
CA ARG A 42 -4.38 -12.35 -6.06
C ARG A 42 -5.07 -11.04 -6.45
N THR A 43 -6.39 -11.03 -6.55
CA THR A 43 -7.17 -9.81 -6.82
C THR A 43 -6.93 -8.73 -5.77
N GLN A 44 -6.85 -9.11 -4.49
CA GLN A 44 -6.51 -8.15 -3.45
C GLN A 44 -5.09 -7.59 -3.59
N LEU A 45 -4.11 -8.41 -3.96
CA LEU A 45 -2.73 -7.94 -4.17
C LEU A 45 -2.62 -6.96 -5.34
N GLU A 46 -3.30 -7.24 -6.47
CA GLU A 46 -3.34 -6.36 -7.64
C GLU A 46 -3.91 -4.99 -7.29
N ASN A 47 -5.03 -4.96 -6.56
CA ASN A 47 -5.72 -3.72 -6.18
C ASN A 47 -4.94 -2.83 -5.19
N LEU A 48 -3.94 -3.36 -4.48
CA LEU A 48 -3.17 -2.63 -3.46
C LEU A 48 -1.86 -2.04 -4.02
N SER A 49 -1.57 -2.21 -5.31
CA SER A 49 -0.26 -1.90 -5.91
C SER A 49 -0.01 -0.43 -6.28
N LEU A 50 -0.84 0.53 -5.83
CA LEU A 50 -0.78 1.92 -6.30
C LEU A 50 -0.77 2.93 -5.14
N TYR A 51 0.40 3.54 -4.86
CA TYR A 51 0.56 4.98 -4.56
C TYR A 51 2.04 5.37 -4.33
N HIS A 52 2.50 6.51 -4.84
CA HIS A 52 3.76 7.18 -4.45
C HIS A 52 3.52 8.69 -4.30
N GLY A 53 3.50 9.17 -3.05
CA GLY A 53 3.23 10.57 -2.66
C GLY A 53 4.48 11.44 -2.61
N HIS A 54 5.17 11.60 -3.75
CA HIS A 54 6.39 12.43 -3.79
C HIS A 54 6.11 13.95 -3.78
N TYR A 55 4.94 14.37 -4.25
CA TYR A 55 4.65 15.79 -4.48
C TYR A 55 4.55 16.64 -3.20
N LYS A 56 4.14 16.05 -2.06
CA LYS A 56 3.95 16.80 -0.80
C LYS A 56 5.26 17.17 -0.11
N VAL A 57 6.31 16.37 -0.28
CA VAL A 57 7.60 16.59 0.38
C VAL A 57 8.29 17.84 -0.17
N ASP A 58 8.27 18.02 -1.49
CA ASP A 58 8.87 19.19 -2.13
C ASP A 58 8.11 20.48 -1.79
N ALA A 59 6.77 20.43 -1.74
CA ALA A 59 5.94 21.56 -1.33
C ALA A 59 6.22 21.99 0.13
N ILE A 60 6.33 21.02 1.05
CA ILE A 60 6.69 21.29 2.45
C ILE A 60 8.06 21.98 2.53
N ARG A 61 9.09 21.43 1.88
CA ARG A 61 10.44 22.01 1.89
C ARG A 61 10.44 23.45 1.37
N TYR A 62 9.66 23.71 0.32
CA TYR A 62 9.56 25.05 -0.26
C TYR A 62 8.86 26.04 0.69
N LEU A 63 7.73 25.64 1.29
CA LEU A 63 7.02 26.46 2.27
C LEU A 63 7.86 26.74 3.52
N GLN A 64 8.68 25.78 3.97
CA GLN A 64 9.64 26.00 5.06
C GLN A 64 10.66 27.09 4.72
N GLY A 65 11.26 27.05 3.53
CA GLY A 65 12.20 28.10 3.11
C GLY A 65 11.55 29.48 3.03
N ALA A 66 10.27 29.56 2.64
CA ALA A 66 9.54 30.82 2.70
C ALA A 66 9.30 31.31 4.14
N LEU A 67 9.02 30.39 5.07
CA LEU A 67 8.85 30.72 6.48
C LEU A 67 10.14 31.29 7.10
N ASP A 68 11.28 30.68 6.77
CA ASP A 68 12.60 31.14 7.22
C ASP A 68 12.89 32.57 6.72
N GLU A 69 12.51 32.88 5.46
CA GLU A 69 12.61 34.24 4.91
C GLU A 69 11.70 35.25 5.65
N TYR A 70 10.50 34.85 6.07
CA TYR A 70 9.64 35.69 6.91
C TYR A 70 10.24 35.93 8.31
N ASP A 71 10.94 34.95 8.89
CA ASP A 71 11.64 35.11 10.16
C ASP A 71 12.76 36.16 10.05
N HIS A 72 13.47 36.22 8.92
CA HIS A 72 14.44 37.29 8.64
C HIS A 72 13.79 38.68 8.52
N VAL A 73 12.60 38.77 7.91
CA VAL A 73 11.81 40.03 7.83
C VAL A 73 11.40 40.51 9.22
N ASP A 74 11.03 39.60 10.12
CA ASP A 74 10.73 39.91 11.52
C ASP A 74 11.96 40.40 12.28
N GLU A 75 13.13 39.83 12.01
CA GLU A 75 14.39 40.25 12.59
C GLU A 75 14.76 41.70 12.22
N PHE A 76 14.64 42.07 10.93
CA PHE A 76 14.80 43.46 10.50
C PHE A 76 13.78 44.38 11.18
N THR A 77 12.53 43.94 11.31
CA THR A 77 11.47 44.71 11.98
C THR A 77 11.81 44.93 13.47
N LYS A 78 12.37 43.93 14.15
CA LYS A 78 12.84 44.03 15.54
C LYS A 78 14.04 44.97 15.66
N GLN A 79 15.02 44.85 14.76
CA GLN A 79 16.20 45.72 14.71
C GLN A 79 15.79 47.19 14.57
N ILE A 80 14.90 47.49 13.60
CA ILE A 80 14.38 48.84 13.37
C ILE A 80 13.72 49.39 14.65
N LYS A 81 12.84 48.61 15.31
CA LYS A 81 12.18 49.02 16.57
C LYS A 81 13.18 49.32 17.68
N CYS A 82 14.18 48.46 17.88
CA CYS A 82 15.23 48.65 18.88
C CYS A 82 16.05 49.92 18.61
N SER A 83 16.43 50.15 17.36
CA SER A 83 17.17 51.34 16.93
C SER A 83 16.36 52.62 17.12
N PHE A 84 15.06 52.61 16.79
CA PHE A 84 14.17 53.73 17.10
C PHE A 84 14.04 54.00 18.60
N HIS A 85 13.95 52.95 19.41
CA HIS A 85 13.90 53.12 20.86
C HIS A 85 15.19 53.77 21.39
N ARG A 86 16.36 53.29 20.95
CA ARG A 86 17.66 53.88 21.28
C ARG A 86 17.71 55.35 20.92
N LEU A 87 17.25 55.71 19.72
CA LEU A 87 17.20 57.10 19.24
C LEU A 87 16.36 57.99 20.18
N LYS A 88 15.19 57.50 20.62
CA LYS A 88 14.27 58.24 21.50
C LYS A 88 14.77 58.44 22.92
N CYS A 89 15.73 57.66 23.40
CA CYS A 89 16.21 57.74 24.78
C CYS A 89 17.01 59.02 25.09
N GLY A 90 17.37 59.84 24.09
CA GLY A 90 17.98 61.17 24.27
C GLY A 90 19.39 61.17 24.88
N ARG A 91 20.01 59.99 25.01
CA ARG A 91 21.37 59.81 25.57
C ARG A 91 22.46 59.71 24.49
N ASN A 92 22.07 59.78 23.23
CA ASN A 92 22.98 59.59 22.11
C ASN A 92 23.64 60.92 21.76
N SER A 93 24.92 60.86 21.38
CA SER A 93 25.58 61.95 20.68
C SER A 93 25.03 62.09 19.26
N LEU A 94 25.21 63.27 18.66
CA LEU A 94 24.82 63.52 17.26
C LEU A 94 25.46 62.51 16.28
N ALA A 95 26.68 62.03 16.56
CA ALA A 95 27.34 61.01 15.76
C ALA A 95 26.64 59.65 15.86
N GLU A 96 26.24 59.25 17.07
CA GLU A 96 25.48 58.01 17.32
C GLU A 96 24.08 58.08 16.70
N GLU A 97 23.40 59.22 16.79
CA GLU A 97 22.08 59.40 16.17
C GLU A 97 22.15 59.27 14.64
N LYS A 98 23.13 59.91 14.00
CA LYS A 98 23.36 59.77 12.55
C LYS A 98 23.67 58.32 12.16
N GLN A 99 24.42 57.61 13.00
CA GLN A 99 24.74 56.21 12.78
C GLN A 99 23.49 55.32 12.89
N ILE A 100 22.69 55.50 13.94
CA ILE A 100 21.43 54.79 14.15
C ILE A 100 20.47 55.01 12.98
N LEU A 101 20.35 56.24 12.48
CA LEU A 101 19.51 56.56 11.32
C LEU A 101 19.97 55.84 10.04
N ARG A 102 21.28 55.73 9.81
CA ARG A 102 21.83 54.95 8.68
C ARG A 102 21.53 53.45 8.82
N GLU A 103 21.67 52.90 10.02
CA GLU A 103 21.35 51.50 10.30
C GLU A 103 19.86 51.21 10.10
N ILE A 104 18.97 52.10 10.55
CA ILE A 104 17.52 51.97 10.31
C ILE A 104 17.22 51.97 8.81
N LYS A 105 17.77 52.93 8.06
CA LYS A 105 17.56 53.02 6.61
C LYS A 105 18.04 51.74 5.91
N CYS A 106 19.23 51.25 6.25
CA CYS A 106 19.78 50.03 5.68
C CYS A 106 18.90 48.81 6.00
N ALA A 107 18.47 48.64 7.26
CA ALA A 107 17.59 47.55 7.66
C ALA A 107 16.23 47.61 6.95
N GLN A 108 15.71 48.81 6.70
CA GLN A 108 14.44 49.02 6.01
C GLN A 108 14.53 48.68 4.52
N GLU A 109 15.63 49.06 3.85
CA GLU A 109 15.91 48.66 2.46
C GLU A 109 16.07 47.13 2.33
N GLN A 110 16.73 46.47 3.29
CA GLN A 110 16.87 45.00 3.28
C GLN A 110 15.53 44.29 3.53
N LYS A 111 14.70 44.83 4.43
CA LYS A 111 13.35 44.35 4.66
C LYS A 111 12.49 44.42 3.39
N GLU A 112 12.47 45.56 2.72
CA GLU A 112 11.69 45.77 1.49
C GLU A 112 12.13 44.82 0.36
N LYS A 113 13.43 44.62 0.18
CA LYS A 113 13.97 43.64 -0.78
C LYS A 113 13.49 42.22 -0.47
N SER A 114 13.50 41.83 0.80
CA SER A 114 13.08 40.49 1.24
C SER A 114 11.58 40.28 1.04
N CYS A 115 10.76 41.29 1.37
CA CYS A 115 9.31 41.25 1.11
C CYS A 115 9.00 41.16 -0.39
N ALA A 116 9.65 41.96 -1.23
CA ALA A 116 9.45 41.91 -2.68
C ALA A 116 9.83 40.53 -3.27
N ASN A 117 10.89 39.90 -2.76
CA ASN A 117 11.27 38.55 -3.16
C ASN A 117 10.22 37.51 -2.78
N LEU A 118 9.65 37.61 -1.58
CA LEU A 118 8.56 36.74 -1.11
C LEU A 118 7.27 36.91 -1.94
N GLU A 119 6.92 38.15 -2.29
CA GLU A 119 5.76 38.47 -3.13
C GLU A 119 5.92 38.00 -4.57
N ALA A 120 7.15 38.01 -5.09
CA ALA A 120 7.46 37.58 -6.45
C ALA A 120 7.45 36.05 -6.64
N LYS A 121 7.50 35.25 -5.56
CA LYS A 121 7.46 33.79 -5.65
C LYS A 121 6.08 33.32 -6.15
N SER A 122 6.09 32.55 -7.24
CA SER A 122 4.87 31.97 -7.81
C SER A 122 4.53 30.63 -7.16
N TRP A 123 3.37 30.57 -6.50
CA TRP A 123 2.92 29.45 -5.66
C TRP A 123 2.13 28.38 -6.44
N GLY A 124 1.71 28.68 -7.67
CA GLY A 124 0.75 27.85 -8.41
C GLY A 124 1.29 26.48 -8.85
N HIS A 125 2.62 26.32 -8.99
CA HIS A 125 3.19 25.05 -9.44
C HIS A 125 3.19 23.95 -8.38
N TRP A 126 2.94 24.28 -7.10
CA TRP A 126 2.90 23.32 -6.00
C TRP A 126 1.50 22.77 -5.70
N GLN A 127 0.49 23.10 -6.52
CA GLN A 127 -0.93 22.72 -6.30
C GLN A 127 -1.48 23.13 -4.93
N LEU A 128 -0.78 24.00 -4.21
CA LEU A 128 -1.31 24.78 -3.11
C LEU A 128 -2.35 25.69 -3.78
N GLY A 129 -3.63 25.48 -3.47
CA GLY A 129 -4.73 26.20 -4.15
C GLY A 129 -4.59 27.72 -4.12
N GLU A 130 -5.57 28.47 -4.64
CA GLU A 130 -5.65 29.95 -4.55
C GLU A 130 -5.80 30.42 -3.08
N VAL A 131 -4.80 30.13 -2.26
CA VAL A 131 -4.61 30.68 -0.94
C VAL A 131 -3.52 31.70 -1.13
N LEU A 132 -3.89 32.96 -0.92
CA LEU A 132 -2.93 34.03 -0.80
C LEU A 132 -1.96 33.67 0.35
N LEU A 133 -0.81 33.12 -0.01
CA LEU A 133 0.35 32.88 0.86
C LEU A 133 1.06 34.22 1.13
N ASN A 134 0.29 35.28 1.34
CA ASN A 134 0.72 36.66 1.52
C ASN A 134 1.03 36.99 2.99
N SER A 135 1.02 35.99 3.87
CA SER A 135 1.29 36.14 5.28
C SER A 135 1.97 34.89 5.85
N LYS A 136 2.77 35.11 6.88
CA LYS A 136 3.46 34.08 7.66
C LYS A 136 2.48 33.06 8.24
N GLU A 137 1.35 33.53 8.76
CA GLU A 137 0.29 32.70 9.34
C GLU A 137 -0.38 31.80 8.28
N SER A 138 -0.58 32.32 7.06
CA SER A 138 -1.09 31.56 5.93
C SER A 138 -0.12 30.42 5.54
N ILE A 139 1.18 30.71 5.45
CA ILE A 139 2.23 29.71 5.17
C ILE A 139 2.26 28.63 6.26
N LYS A 140 2.24 29.02 7.55
CA LYS A 140 2.21 28.08 8.67
C LYS A 140 0.99 27.16 8.62
N SER A 141 -0.19 27.74 8.36
CA SER A 141 -1.43 26.97 8.26
C SER A 141 -1.39 25.96 7.10
N GLN A 142 -0.77 26.33 5.96
CA GLN A 142 -0.58 25.41 4.84
C GLN A 142 0.44 24.32 5.16
N LEU A 143 1.55 24.65 5.83
CA LEU A 143 2.52 23.65 6.30
C LEU A 143 1.85 22.62 7.21
N ASP A 144 1.12 23.07 8.23
CA ASP A 144 0.41 22.20 9.16
C ASP A 144 -0.56 21.27 8.43
N ARG A 145 -1.31 21.82 7.45
CA ARG A 145 -2.19 21.03 6.60
C ARG A 145 -1.42 19.96 5.82
N LEU A 146 -0.35 20.32 5.10
CA LEU A 146 0.45 19.38 4.32
C LEU A 146 1.10 18.31 5.21
N TYR A 147 1.60 18.68 6.39
CA TYR A 147 2.17 17.75 7.35
C TYR A 147 1.12 16.74 7.83
N ASN A 148 -0.07 17.20 8.20
CA ASN A 148 -1.17 16.32 8.60
C ASN A 148 -1.59 15.37 7.47
N GLU A 149 -1.67 15.89 6.24
CA GLU A 149 -1.97 15.06 5.07
C GLU A 149 -0.87 14.03 4.80
N LEU A 150 0.40 14.42 4.87
CA LEU A 150 1.56 13.51 4.69
C LEU A 150 1.60 12.44 5.78
N GLU A 151 1.31 12.80 7.03
CA GLU A 151 1.21 11.84 8.14
C GLU A 151 0.06 10.84 7.90
N GLY A 152 -1.10 11.34 7.44
CA GLY A 152 -2.24 10.52 7.05
C GLY A 152 -1.89 9.52 5.95
N GLU A 153 -1.26 9.98 4.88
CA GLU A 153 -0.76 9.13 3.78
C GLU A 153 0.28 8.12 4.27
N SER A 154 1.22 8.51 5.13
CA SER A 154 2.20 7.60 5.71
C SER A 154 1.55 6.47 6.52
N LYS A 155 0.51 6.79 7.32
CA LYS A 155 -0.27 5.79 8.08
C LYS A 155 -1.00 4.84 7.14
N GLN A 156 -1.65 5.36 6.10
CA GLN A 156 -2.32 4.56 5.09
C GLN A 156 -1.33 3.64 4.36
N GLN A 157 -0.18 4.17 3.95
CA GLN A 157 0.88 3.42 3.28
C GLN A 157 1.38 2.26 4.15
N LYS A 158 1.62 2.49 5.45
CA LYS A 158 1.99 1.42 6.40
C LYS A 158 0.91 0.36 6.52
N ALA A 159 -0.37 0.75 6.53
CA ALA A 159 -1.49 -0.19 6.55
C ALA A 159 -1.56 -1.02 5.25
N TYR A 160 -1.37 -0.40 4.09
CA TYR A 160 -1.28 -1.08 2.79
C TYR A 160 -0.14 -2.09 2.75
N TYR A 161 1.08 -1.70 3.14
CA TYR A 161 2.22 -2.62 3.22
C TYR A 161 1.97 -3.79 4.16
N SER A 162 1.35 -3.53 5.32
CA SER A 162 1.01 -4.59 6.28
C SER A 162 0.01 -5.58 5.66
N LYS A 163 -0.99 -5.08 4.92
CA LYS A 163 -1.98 -5.91 4.21
C LYS A 163 -1.34 -6.72 3.09
N ILE A 164 -0.51 -6.08 2.25
CA ILE A 164 0.25 -6.75 1.18
C ILE A 164 1.12 -7.87 1.77
N LYS A 165 1.88 -7.58 2.83
CA LYS A 165 2.72 -8.57 3.51
C LYS A 165 1.91 -9.73 4.08
N GLY A 166 0.74 -9.45 4.65
CA GLY A 166 -0.19 -10.48 5.14
C GLY A 166 -0.70 -11.39 4.02
N LEU A 167 -1.07 -10.81 2.88
CA LEU A 167 -1.54 -11.56 1.70
C LEU A 167 -0.42 -12.38 1.06
N GLN A 168 0.78 -11.80 0.91
CA GLN A 168 1.97 -12.51 0.42
C GLN A 168 2.37 -13.68 1.32
N LYS A 169 2.11 -13.62 2.63
CA LYS A 169 2.32 -14.76 3.54
C LYS A 169 1.24 -15.84 3.42
N ARG A 170 0.01 -15.47 3.06
CA ARG A 170 -1.13 -16.40 2.93
C ARG A 170 -1.17 -17.13 1.60
N LEU A 171 -0.62 -16.55 0.53
CA LEU A 171 -0.65 -17.13 -0.81
C LEU A 171 0.15 -18.46 -0.92
N PRO A 172 1.41 -18.58 -0.44
CA PRO A 172 2.19 -19.80 -0.62
C PRO A 172 1.61 -21.05 0.07
N PRO A 173 1.04 -20.98 1.29
CA PRO A 173 0.31 -22.11 1.87
C PRO A 173 -0.85 -22.59 1.00
N VAL A 174 -1.65 -21.67 0.45
CA VAL A 174 -2.77 -22.01 -0.44
C VAL A 174 -2.26 -22.68 -1.72
N GLU A 175 -1.21 -22.15 -2.34
CA GLU A 175 -0.61 -22.74 -3.55
C GLU A 175 -0.06 -24.14 -3.28
N ARG A 176 0.62 -24.36 -2.15
CA ARG A 176 1.09 -25.69 -1.74
C ARG A 176 -0.06 -26.67 -1.52
N GLU A 177 -1.16 -26.23 -0.91
CA GLU A 177 -2.33 -27.07 -0.67
C GLU A 177 -3.02 -27.46 -1.98
N ILE A 178 -3.17 -26.51 -2.92
CA ILE A 178 -3.67 -26.77 -4.28
C ILE A 178 -2.80 -27.83 -4.95
N SER A 179 -1.48 -27.63 -5.02
CA SER A 179 -0.57 -28.60 -5.63
C SER A 179 -0.60 -29.98 -4.95
N SER A 180 -0.81 -30.03 -3.63
CA SER A 180 -0.97 -31.31 -2.93
C SER A 180 -2.28 -32.00 -3.27
N LEU A 181 -3.38 -31.25 -3.40
CA LEU A 181 -4.69 -31.77 -3.76
C LEU A 181 -4.73 -32.22 -5.22
N GLU A 182 -4.11 -31.49 -6.14
CA GLU A 182 -3.96 -31.87 -7.55
C GLU A 182 -3.24 -33.22 -7.68
N LYS A 183 -2.11 -33.40 -6.97
CA LYS A 183 -1.40 -34.69 -6.95
C LYS A 183 -2.23 -35.85 -6.37
N LYS A 184 -3.02 -35.57 -5.33
CA LYS A 184 -3.93 -36.58 -4.75
C LYS A 184 -5.06 -36.94 -5.71
N LEU A 185 -5.60 -35.94 -6.42
CA LEU A 185 -6.64 -36.14 -7.43
C LEU A 185 -6.12 -37.02 -8.56
N GLU A 186 -4.95 -36.70 -9.10
CA GLU A 186 -4.29 -37.48 -10.15
C GLU A 186 -4.08 -38.93 -9.72
N LYS A 187 -3.57 -39.15 -8.50
CA LYS A 187 -3.42 -40.50 -7.94
C LYS A 187 -4.74 -41.27 -7.87
N ILE A 188 -5.81 -40.64 -7.37
CA ILE A 188 -7.13 -41.30 -7.29
C ILE A 188 -7.69 -41.57 -8.68
N ASP A 189 -7.51 -40.66 -9.64
CA ASP A 189 -7.96 -40.86 -11.01
C ASP A 189 -7.22 -42.04 -11.68
N CYS A 190 -5.92 -42.21 -11.43
CA CYS A 190 -5.15 -43.39 -11.86
C CYS A 190 -5.68 -44.69 -11.22
N GLU A 191 -5.76 -44.75 -9.89
CA GLU A 191 -6.22 -45.95 -9.16
C GLU A 191 -7.65 -46.34 -9.58
N ARG A 192 -8.51 -45.34 -9.82
CA ARG A 192 -9.87 -45.58 -10.29
C ARG A 192 -9.88 -46.17 -11.70
N LYS A 193 -9.02 -45.68 -12.60
CA LYS A 193 -8.91 -46.22 -13.95
C LYS A 193 -8.50 -47.70 -13.93
N GLU A 194 -7.49 -48.05 -13.13
CA GLU A 194 -7.05 -49.43 -12.93
C GLU A 194 -8.17 -50.32 -12.38
N LEU A 195 -8.97 -49.81 -11.42
CA LEU A 195 -10.11 -50.54 -10.87
C LEU A 195 -11.21 -50.77 -11.91
N TYR A 196 -11.49 -49.80 -12.79
CA TYR A 196 -12.46 -49.97 -13.87
C TYR A 196 -11.98 -51.00 -14.90
N GLU A 197 -10.71 -50.96 -15.28
CA GLU A 197 -10.11 -51.95 -16.20
C GLU A 197 -10.19 -53.36 -15.58
N HIS A 198 -9.90 -53.51 -14.29
CA HIS A 198 -10.04 -54.78 -13.58
C HIS A 198 -11.51 -55.25 -13.47
N LEU A 199 -12.45 -54.34 -13.23
CA LEU A 199 -13.88 -54.65 -13.19
C LEU A 199 -14.37 -55.16 -14.55
N GLU A 200 -13.92 -54.55 -15.63
CA GLU A 200 -14.26 -54.95 -17.00
C GLU A 200 -13.75 -56.36 -17.32
N GLN A 201 -12.51 -56.68 -16.92
CA GLN A 201 -11.95 -58.02 -17.04
C GLN A 201 -12.77 -59.06 -16.24
N LEU A 202 -13.13 -58.75 -14.99
CA LEU A 202 -13.94 -59.65 -14.17
C LEU A 202 -15.31 -59.91 -14.79
N ARG A 203 -15.97 -58.88 -15.32
CA ARG A 203 -17.27 -59.02 -16.01
C ARG A 203 -17.14 -59.90 -17.26
N GLY A 204 -16.10 -59.70 -18.06
CA GLY A 204 -15.82 -60.57 -19.21
C GLY A 204 -15.61 -62.04 -18.82
N CYS A 205 -14.95 -62.32 -17.69
CA CYS A 205 -14.81 -63.68 -17.17
C CYS A 205 -16.15 -64.28 -16.72
N VAL A 206 -17.01 -63.48 -16.06
CA VAL A 206 -18.35 -63.92 -15.63
C VAL A 206 -19.22 -64.27 -16.85
N ASP A 207 -19.20 -63.43 -17.88
CA ASP A 207 -19.98 -63.64 -19.11
C ASP A 207 -19.51 -64.91 -19.85
N ALA A 208 -18.19 -65.12 -19.94
CA ALA A 208 -17.61 -66.33 -20.53
C ALA A 208 -17.93 -67.62 -19.76
N CYS A 209 -18.05 -67.56 -18.42
CA CYS A 209 -18.43 -68.70 -17.59
C CYS A 209 -19.95 -68.96 -17.58
N SER A 210 -20.77 -67.97 -17.95
CA SER A 210 -22.24 -68.06 -17.94
C SER A 210 -22.83 -68.49 -19.30
N GLY A 211 -22.02 -68.45 -20.37
CA GLY A 211 -22.39 -68.87 -21.73
C GLY A 211 -22.04 -70.33 -22.09
N LEU A 212 -21.54 -71.11 -21.13
CA LEU A 212 -21.29 -72.56 -21.21
C LEU A 212 -22.36 -73.31 -20.41
#